data_AF-X0T471-F1
#
_entry.id   AF-X0T471-F1
#
_cell.length_a   1.000
_cell.length_b   1.000
_cell.length_c   1.000
_cell.angle_alpha   90.00
_cell.angle_beta   90.00
_cell.angle_gamma   90.00
#
_symmetry.space_group_name_H-M   'P 1'
#
loop_
_entity.id
_entity.type
_entity.pdbx_description
1 polymer ?
#
loop_
_entity_poly.entity_id
_entity_poly.type
_entity_poly.pdbx_seq_one_letter_code
_entity_poly.pdbx_strand_id
1 'polypeptide(L)'
;IDFDPKKRSWQAYRVESESERAGRNTTTFDDDKTQSVIRFLVQIDKELHFKNETIREAAHYALGAVLQSQYPCGAWPQKYNGNLVDPDSRSRQASFDKNWPLEFPNKSYQTYYTLNDNTLCDLITTLLDAWDVYDDDRYLKAAQRGGDFLLLAQLPEPQPGWAQQYNRKMQPAWARRFEPPAITGGESQRVMRTLIELYRRTAAVDDQADRYLKPLTRAIAYYKSLVLPDGRIARFYEIGTDRPLYFNKDYKLTYENDDLPTHYAFIVGASFDSIGRELESALKTPKDQLHVFKPARLERSPDFDRLVLKTIVDIDDRGAWVEPGKLKYQGADDTTRSVIRSDTFSTNIQVLAKWLAAK
;
A
#
# COMPACT_ATOMS: atom_id res chain seq x y z
N ILE A 1 2.53 18.31 8.45
CA ILE A 1 2.22 19.70 8.85
C ILE A 1 3.56 20.42 8.85
N ASP A 2 3.67 21.45 8.03
CA ASP A 2 4.88 22.28 8.00
C ASP A 2 4.73 23.40 9.03
N PHE A 3 5.70 23.46 9.94
CA PHE A 3 5.75 24.47 11.00
C PHE A 3 6.57 25.70 10.58
N ASP A 4 7.31 25.62 9.48
CA ASP A 4 7.96 26.78 8.87
C ASP A 4 6.89 27.65 8.19
N PRO A 5 6.67 28.91 8.61
CA PRO A 5 5.62 29.75 8.04
C PRO A 5 5.70 29.93 6.53
N LYS A 6 6.92 29.94 5.96
CA LYS A 6 7.14 30.13 4.52
C LYS A 6 6.80 28.87 3.73
N LYS A 7 7.10 27.68 4.27
CA LYS A 7 6.71 26.42 3.61
C LYS A 7 5.25 26.10 3.84
N ARG A 8 4.70 26.52 4.99
CA ARG A 8 3.29 26.37 5.32
C ARG A 8 2.40 27.04 4.29
N SER A 9 2.74 28.26 3.86
CA SER A 9 1.99 29.00 2.83
C SER A 9 2.03 28.37 1.44
N TRP A 10 2.81 27.30 1.22
CA TRP A 10 2.78 26.56 -0.04
C TRP A 10 1.69 25.48 -0.08
N GLN A 11 1.04 25.18 1.03
CA GLN A 11 0.02 24.13 1.14
C GLN A 11 -1.33 24.73 1.52
N ALA A 12 -2.40 24.26 0.90
CA ALA A 12 -3.75 24.70 1.23
C ALA A 12 -4.29 23.94 2.45
N TYR A 13 -3.93 24.35 3.67
CA TYR A 13 -4.43 23.70 4.87
C TYR A 13 -5.93 23.98 5.09
N ARG A 14 -6.70 22.93 5.38
CA ARG A 14 -8.16 23.04 5.58
C ARG A 14 -8.55 23.95 6.75
N VAL A 15 -7.70 24.09 7.76
CA VAL A 15 -7.96 24.96 8.93
C VAL A 15 -7.82 26.45 8.61
N GLU A 16 -7.25 26.80 7.46
CA GLU A 16 -7.12 28.19 7.00
C GLU A 16 -8.39 28.62 6.25
N SER A 17 -8.70 29.91 6.29
CA SER A 17 -9.90 30.47 5.64
C SER A 17 -9.79 30.36 4.12
N GLU A 18 -10.92 30.37 3.40
CA GLU A 18 -10.90 30.19 1.92
C GLU A 18 -10.06 31.26 1.20
N SER A 19 -10.00 32.48 1.73
CA SER A 19 -9.14 33.55 1.20
C SER A 19 -7.65 33.33 1.49
N GLU A 20 -7.31 32.50 2.47
CA GLU A 20 -5.93 32.17 2.89
C GLU A 20 -5.46 30.83 2.32
N ARG A 21 -6.37 29.99 1.80
CA ARG A 21 -6.08 28.73 1.10
C ARG A 21 -5.47 28.98 -0.28
N ALA A 22 -4.33 29.66 -0.31
CA ALA A 22 -3.45 29.71 -1.46
C ALA A 22 -2.41 28.59 -1.33
N GLY A 23 -2.25 27.75 -2.34
CA GLY A 23 -1.20 26.74 -2.35
C GLY A 23 -1.61 25.41 -2.96
N ARG A 24 -0.69 24.46 -2.89
CA ARG A 24 -0.88 23.12 -3.42
C ARG A 24 -1.90 22.38 -2.56
N ASN A 25 -2.94 21.86 -3.22
CA ASN A 25 -3.90 20.95 -2.63
C ASN A 25 -3.85 19.62 -3.41
N THR A 26 -2.90 18.78 -3.08
CA THR A 26 -2.72 17.49 -3.77
C THR A 26 -2.47 16.39 -2.75
N THR A 27 -3.43 15.49 -2.64
CA THR A 27 -3.30 14.23 -1.91
C THR A 27 -2.39 13.28 -2.68
N THR A 28 -1.62 12.48 -1.95
CA THR A 28 -0.83 11.37 -2.49
C THR A 28 -1.20 10.10 -1.74
N PHE A 29 -1.53 9.06 -2.48
CA PHE A 29 -1.78 7.72 -1.94
C PHE A 29 -0.54 6.82 -1.98
N ASP A 30 0.56 7.36 -2.52
CA ASP A 30 1.89 6.77 -2.54
C ASP A 30 2.47 6.52 -1.14
N ASP A 31 3.16 5.39 -0.95
CA ASP A 31 3.78 4.96 0.31
C ASP A 31 2.81 4.92 1.52
N ASP A 32 1.53 4.60 1.32
CA ASP A 32 0.53 4.47 2.39
C ASP A 32 0.37 5.75 3.25
N LYS A 33 0.82 6.91 2.73
CA LYS A 33 0.94 8.18 3.50
C LYS A 33 -0.39 8.73 3.97
N THR A 34 -1.43 8.63 3.14
CA THR A 34 -2.78 9.09 3.50
C THR A 34 -3.55 7.98 4.20
N GLN A 35 -3.46 6.76 3.68
CA GLN A 35 -4.23 5.60 4.10
C GLN A 35 -3.90 5.19 5.55
N SER A 36 -2.62 5.12 5.92
CA SER A 36 -2.19 4.83 7.30
C SER A 36 -2.72 5.84 8.31
N VAL A 37 -2.70 7.13 7.96
CA VAL A 37 -3.22 8.21 8.82
C VAL A 37 -4.73 8.08 8.96
N ILE A 38 -5.46 7.77 7.88
CA ILE A 38 -6.90 7.52 7.95
C ILE A 38 -7.19 6.33 8.87
N ARG A 39 -6.50 5.19 8.68
CA ARG A 39 -6.68 4.01 9.55
C ARG A 39 -6.42 4.35 11.01
N PHE A 40 -5.37 5.12 11.30
CA PHE A 40 -5.10 5.60 12.66
C PHE A 40 -6.26 6.45 13.21
N LEU A 41 -6.74 7.44 12.45
CA LEU A 41 -7.85 8.31 12.87
C LEU A 41 -9.15 7.54 13.10
N VAL A 42 -9.46 6.56 12.24
CA VAL A 42 -10.63 5.67 12.39
C VAL A 42 -10.53 4.85 13.69
N GLN A 43 -9.38 4.23 13.95
CA GLN A 43 -9.21 3.39 15.14
C GLN A 43 -9.17 4.22 16.43
N ILE A 44 -8.54 5.40 16.43
CA ILE A 44 -8.52 6.26 17.62
C ILE A 44 -9.89 6.88 17.90
N ASP A 45 -10.68 7.19 16.89
CA ASP A 45 -12.06 7.65 17.08
C ASP A 45 -12.90 6.57 17.78
N LYS A 46 -12.77 5.31 17.34
CA LYS A 46 -13.38 4.15 18.00
C LYS A 46 -12.92 3.99 19.45
N GLU A 47 -11.61 4.07 19.69
CA GLU A 47 -11.02 3.94 21.03
C GLU A 47 -11.52 5.04 21.98
N LEU A 48 -11.67 6.26 21.47
CA LEU A 48 -12.25 7.39 22.22
C LEU A 48 -13.78 7.33 22.31
N HIS A 49 -14.39 6.20 21.94
CA HIS A 49 -15.83 5.97 21.94
C HIS A 49 -16.60 7.06 21.18
N PHE A 50 -16.02 7.57 20.10
CA PHE A 50 -16.60 8.61 19.26
C PHE A 50 -16.91 9.92 20.01
N LYS A 51 -16.21 10.21 21.11
CA LYS A 51 -16.44 11.42 21.92
C LYS A 51 -15.65 12.63 21.45
N ASN A 52 -14.63 12.45 20.62
CA ASN A 52 -13.82 13.54 20.09
C ASN A 52 -14.30 13.94 18.68
N GLU A 53 -15.11 14.99 18.62
CA GLU A 53 -15.71 15.45 17.35
C GLU A 53 -14.66 15.86 16.31
N THR A 54 -13.55 16.50 16.72
CA THR A 54 -12.50 16.93 15.81
C THR A 54 -11.81 15.75 15.11
N ILE A 55 -11.54 14.67 15.85
CA ILE A 55 -10.95 13.45 15.29
C ILE A 55 -11.95 12.78 14.33
N ARG A 56 -13.20 12.61 14.77
CA ARG A 56 -14.25 12.01 13.96
C ARG A 56 -14.47 12.76 12.65
N GLU A 57 -14.57 14.08 12.72
CA GLU A 57 -14.75 14.93 11.56
C GLU A 57 -13.55 14.83 10.61
N ALA A 58 -12.32 14.84 11.12
CA ALA A 58 -11.12 14.67 10.30
C ALA A 58 -11.08 13.30 9.60
N ALA A 59 -11.47 12.22 10.29
CA ALA A 59 -11.57 10.88 9.73
C ALA A 59 -12.59 10.83 8.58
N HIS A 60 -13.81 11.33 8.81
CA HIS A 60 -14.86 11.36 7.78
C HIS A 60 -14.51 12.26 6.61
N TYR A 61 -13.86 13.41 6.84
CA TYR A 61 -13.39 14.28 5.77
C TYR A 61 -12.40 13.55 4.86
N ALA A 62 -11.40 12.89 5.45
CA ALA A 62 -10.38 12.17 4.70
C ALA A 62 -10.96 10.96 3.95
N LEU A 63 -11.87 10.21 4.58
CA LEU A 63 -12.61 9.11 3.93
C LEU A 63 -13.50 9.63 2.79
N GLY A 64 -14.15 10.78 2.96
CA GLY A 64 -14.92 11.44 1.90
C GLY A 64 -14.06 11.77 0.68
N ALA A 65 -12.85 12.29 0.90
CA ALA A 65 -11.90 12.55 -0.18
C ALA A 65 -11.43 11.25 -0.88
N VAL A 66 -11.21 10.17 -0.12
CA VAL A 66 -10.91 8.85 -0.71
C VAL A 66 -12.03 8.37 -1.62
N LEU A 67 -13.29 8.47 -1.17
CA LEU A 67 -14.46 8.08 -1.96
C LEU A 67 -14.58 8.92 -3.24
N GLN A 68 -14.39 10.24 -3.16
CA GLN A 68 -14.44 11.14 -4.31
C GLN A 68 -13.31 10.90 -5.33
N SER A 69 -12.17 10.38 -4.85
CA SER A 69 -11.01 10.09 -5.70
C SER A 69 -11.06 8.74 -6.41
N GLN A 70 -12.10 7.93 -6.19
CA GLN A 70 -12.26 6.64 -6.86
C GLN A 70 -12.80 6.82 -8.27
N TYR A 71 -12.13 6.26 -9.27
CA TYR A 71 -12.62 6.21 -10.64
C TYR A 71 -13.86 5.31 -10.76
N PRO A 72 -14.73 5.53 -11.77
CA PRO A 72 -15.90 4.68 -12.00
C PRO A 72 -15.58 3.18 -12.13
N CYS A 73 -14.42 2.83 -12.69
CA CYS A 73 -13.95 1.45 -12.81
C CYS A 73 -13.47 0.82 -11.49
N GLY A 74 -13.49 1.57 -10.37
CA GLY A 74 -13.07 1.12 -9.05
C GLY A 74 -11.62 1.44 -8.67
N ALA A 75 -10.82 1.92 -9.62
CA ALA A 75 -9.42 2.28 -9.38
C ALA A 75 -9.23 3.60 -8.61
N TRP A 76 -7.99 3.86 -8.19
CA TRP A 76 -7.53 5.15 -7.68
C TRP A 76 -6.26 5.63 -8.41
N PRO A 77 -6.06 6.96 -8.50
CA PRO A 77 -4.81 7.53 -8.98
C PRO A 77 -3.71 7.42 -7.90
N GLN A 78 -2.44 7.65 -8.25
CA GLN A 78 -1.41 7.85 -7.23
C GLN A 78 -1.57 9.21 -6.52
N LYS A 79 -1.97 10.25 -7.26
CA LYS A 79 -2.21 11.60 -6.74
C LYS A 79 -3.56 12.14 -7.15
N TYR A 80 -4.18 12.91 -6.26
CA TYR A 80 -5.50 13.49 -6.44
C TYR A 80 -5.51 14.95 -5.99
N ASN A 81 -6.08 15.83 -6.82
CA ASN A 81 -6.12 17.27 -6.58
C ASN A 81 -7.55 17.83 -6.50
N GLY A 82 -8.54 16.95 -6.25
CA GLY A 82 -9.96 17.30 -6.28
C GLY A 82 -10.66 16.97 -7.60
N ASN A 83 -9.92 16.78 -8.70
CA ASN A 83 -10.49 16.46 -10.00
C ASN A 83 -10.00 15.11 -10.52
N LEU A 84 -10.92 14.25 -10.94
CA LEU A 84 -10.59 13.04 -11.68
C LEU A 84 -10.30 13.39 -13.14
N VAL A 85 -9.13 12.98 -13.62
CA VAL A 85 -8.75 13.20 -15.02
C VAL A 85 -9.38 12.13 -15.90
N ASP A 86 -10.30 12.56 -16.77
CA ASP A 86 -10.98 11.76 -17.79
C ASP A 86 -11.53 10.44 -17.23
N PRO A 87 -12.60 10.51 -16.41
CA PRO A 87 -13.19 9.33 -15.77
C PRO A 87 -14.02 8.54 -16.80
N ASP A 88 -13.36 7.88 -17.77
CA ASP A 88 -14.03 6.92 -18.66
C ASP A 88 -14.82 5.93 -17.78
N SER A 89 -16.14 5.93 -17.94
CA SER A 89 -17.03 5.12 -17.12
C SER A 89 -17.00 3.64 -17.51
N ARG A 90 -16.33 3.29 -18.61
CA ARG A 90 -16.24 1.91 -19.09
C ARG A 90 -15.17 1.14 -18.35
N SER A 91 -15.62 0.16 -17.58
CA SER A 91 -14.77 -0.94 -17.12
C SER A 91 -14.22 -1.72 -18.32
N ARG A 92 -12.90 -1.94 -18.35
CA ARG A 92 -12.21 -2.72 -19.38
C ARG A 92 -11.32 -3.75 -18.70
N GLN A 93 -11.22 -4.94 -19.26
CA GLN A 93 -10.22 -5.92 -18.81
C GLN A 93 -8.83 -5.42 -19.19
N ALA A 94 -7.83 -5.70 -18.35
CA ALA A 94 -6.45 -5.45 -18.68
C ALA A 94 -6.01 -6.20 -19.93
N SER A 95 -5.12 -5.58 -20.69
CA SER A 95 -4.58 -6.15 -21.92
C SER A 95 -3.13 -5.75 -22.11
N PHE A 96 -2.43 -6.50 -22.97
CA PHE A 96 -1.08 -6.15 -23.39
C PHE A 96 -1.14 -5.14 -24.54
N ASP A 97 -0.26 -4.14 -24.48
CA ASP A 97 0.09 -3.38 -25.66
C ASP A 97 1.14 -4.18 -26.46
N LYS A 98 0.77 -4.61 -27.67
CA LYS A 98 1.67 -5.40 -28.53
C LYS A 98 2.91 -4.61 -28.97
N ASN A 99 2.84 -3.28 -28.92
CA ASN A 99 3.91 -2.36 -29.30
C ASN A 99 4.31 -1.50 -28.09
N TRP A 100 4.32 -2.07 -26.88
CA TRP A 100 4.64 -1.33 -25.67
C TRP A 100 6.02 -0.65 -25.81
N PRO A 101 6.16 0.60 -25.35
CA PRO A 101 7.37 1.38 -25.60
C PRO A 101 8.54 0.86 -24.77
N LEU A 102 9.63 0.48 -25.42
CA LEU A 102 10.89 0.08 -24.77
C LEU A 102 11.65 1.28 -24.17
N GLU A 103 11.41 2.48 -24.69
CA GLU A 103 12.02 3.71 -24.21
C GLU A 103 11.10 4.46 -23.24
N PHE A 104 11.70 5.08 -22.23
CA PHE A 104 10.98 5.86 -21.23
C PHE A 104 10.35 7.11 -21.88
N PRO A 105 9.00 7.23 -21.92
CA PRO A 105 8.34 8.29 -22.68
C PRO A 105 8.31 9.64 -21.97
N ASN A 106 8.84 9.75 -20.75
CA ASN A 106 8.82 10.95 -19.90
C ASN A 106 7.41 11.56 -19.73
N LYS A 107 6.39 10.72 -19.60
CA LYS A 107 5.00 11.12 -19.36
C LYS A 107 4.64 11.02 -17.89
N SER A 108 3.74 11.90 -17.44
CA SER A 108 3.22 11.84 -16.06
C SER A 108 2.35 10.60 -15.86
N TYR A 109 2.66 9.84 -14.81
CA TYR A 109 1.93 8.64 -14.38
C TYR A 109 1.03 8.90 -13.16
N GLN A 110 1.02 10.12 -12.62
CA GLN A 110 0.41 10.44 -11.32
C GLN A 110 -1.10 10.12 -11.24
N THR A 111 -1.78 10.09 -12.38
CA THR A 111 -3.21 9.82 -12.48
C THR A 111 -3.54 8.39 -12.90
N TYR A 112 -2.55 7.56 -13.21
CA TYR A 112 -2.74 6.16 -13.62
C TYR A 112 -3.38 5.32 -12.51
N TYR A 113 -4.01 4.21 -12.91
CA TYR A 113 -4.55 3.25 -11.94
C TYR A 113 -3.36 2.55 -11.27
N THR A 114 -3.13 2.82 -9.97
CA THR A 114 -1.83 2.58 -9.34
C THR A 114 -1.87 1.48 -8.28
N LEU A 115 -1.22 0.35 -8.57
CA LEU A 115 -0.94 -0.71 -7.60
C LEU A 115 0.42 -0.52 -6.90
N ASN A 116 1.32 0.27 -7.50
CA ASN A 116 2.64 0.60 -6.97
C ASN A 116 2.56 1.05 -5.50
N ASP A 117 3.54 0.60 -4.71
CA ASP A 117 3.63 0.84 -3.26
C ASP A 117 2.31 0.53 -2.54
N ASN A 118 1.65 -0.56 -2.99
CA ASN A 118 0.37 -1.06 -2.49
C ASN A 118 -0.80 -0.05 -2.52
N THR A 119 -0.68 1.08 -3.23
CA THR A 119 -1.61 2.23 -3.20
C THR A 119 -3.08 1.81 -3.14
N LEU A 120 -3.55 1.07 -4.16
CA LEU A 120 -4.93 0.61 -4.28
C LEU A 120 -5.31 -0.41 -3.20
N CYS A 121 -4.39 -1.30 -2.84
CA CYS A 121 -4.63 -2.34 -1.84
C CYS A 121 -4.83 -1.71 -0.45
N ASP A 122 -4.00 -0.75 -0.08
CA ASP A 122 -4.09 -0.09 1.23
C ASP A 122 -5.32 0.83 1.30
N LEU A 123 -5.78 1.40 0.19
CA LEU A 123 -7.07 2.10 0.12
C LEU A 123 -8.25 1.15 0.36
N ILE A 124 -8.22 -0.05 -0.23
CA ILE A 124 -9.23 -1.09 0.01
C ILE A 124 -9.25 -1.48 1.49
N THR A 125 -8.10 -1.83 2.08
CA THR A 125 -8.01 -2.15 3.52
C THR A 125 -8.52 -0.99 4.37
N THR A 126 -8.16 0.26 4.05
CA THR A 126 -8.61 1.44 4.79
C THR A 126 -10.13 1.62 4.76
N LEU A 127 -10.77 1.39 3.61
CA LEU A 127 -12.22 1.48 3.49
C LEU A 127 -12.93 0.33 4.21
N LEU A 128 -12.37 -0.88 4.15
CA LEU A 128 -12.91 -1.99 4.93
C LEU A 128 -12.79 -1.68 6.43
N ASP A 129 -11.65 -1.18 6.92
CA ASP A 129 -11.46 -0.78 8.32
C ASP A 129 -12.46 0.29 8.75
N ALA A 130 -12.72 1.27 7.89
CA ALA A 130 -13.74 2.28 8.14
C ALA A 130 -15.16 1.68 8.18
N TRP A 131 -15.45 0.68 7.35
CA TRP A 131 -16.72 -0.05 7.39
C TRP A 131 -16.88 -0.82 8.71
N ASP A 132 -15.87 -1.57 9.16
CA ASP A 132 -15.93 -2.29 10.45
C ASP A 132 -16.16 -1.36 11.66
N VAL A 133 -15.68 -0.11 11.58
CA VAL A 133 -15.77 0.85 12.69
C VAL A 133 -17.05 1.67 12.65
N TYR A 134 -17.45 2.14 11.47
CA TYR A 134 -18.56 3.08 11.30
C TYR A 134 -19.85 2.45 10.78
N ASP A 135 -19.82 1.20 10.33
CA ASP A 135 -20.96 0.48 9.74
C ASP A 135 -21.62 1.26 8.59
N ASP A 136 -20.80 1.96 7.79
CA ASP A 136 -21.26 2.75 6.66
C ASP A 136 -21.01 2.01 5.34
N ASP A 137 -22.11 1.57 4.73
CA ASP A 137 -22.20 0.86 3.46
C ASP A 137 -21.45 1.53 2.30
N ARG A 138 -21.25 2.86 2.34
CA ARG A 138 -20.49 3.57 1.30
C ARG A 138 -19.05 3.09 1.25
N TYR A 139 -18.46 2.79 2.40
CA TYR A 139 -17.08 2.30 2.48
C TYR A 139 -16.96 0.86 1.98
N LEU A 140 -17.89 -0.01 2.38
CA LEU A 140 -17.98 -1.39 1.87
C LEU A 140 -18.11 -1.41 0.34
N LYS A 141 -19.07 -0.66 -0.21
CA LYS A 141 -19.30 -0.60 -1.66
C LYS A 141 -18.09 -0.06 -2.42
N ALA A 142 -17.38 0.92 -1.86
CA ALA A 142 -16.16 1.43 -2.47
C ALA A 142 -15.00 0.43 -2.43
N ALA A 143 -14.83 -0.29 -1.31
CA ALA A 143 -13.85 -1.37 -1.19
C ALA A 143 -14.13 -2.51 -2.19
N GLN A 144 -15.39 -2.92 -2.34
CA GLN A 144 -15.80 -3.93 -3.31
C GLN A 144 -15.52 -3.50 -4.74
N ARG A 145 -15.83 -2.25 -5.13
CA ARG A 145 -15.43 -1.71 -6.44
C ARG A 145 -13.93 -1.73 -6.66
N GLY A 146 -13.15 -1.45 -5.61
CA GLY A 146 -11.68 -1.59 -5.64
C GLY A 146 -11.26 -3.04 -5.89
N GLY A 147 -11.89 -4.00 -5.21
CA GLY A 147 -11.70 -5.43 -5.45
C GLY A 147 -12.05 -5.86 -6.88
N ASP A 148 -13.18 -5.40 -7.40
CA ASP A 148 -13.61 -5.67 -8.77
C ASP A 148 -12.61 -5.09 -9.79
N PHE A 149 -12.03 -3.92 -9.50
CA PHE A 149 -10.92 -3.39 -10.29
C PHE A 149 -9.70 -4.31 -10.27
N LEU A 150 -9.31 -4.90 -9.13
CA LEU A 150 -8.20 -5.85 -9.07
C LEU A 150 -8.42 -7.07 -9.98
N LEU A 151 -9.67 -7.52 -10.13
CA LEU A 151 -10.05 -8.58 -11.06
C LEU A 151 -9.92 -8.12 -12.52
N LEU A 152 -10.39 -6.91 -12.83
CA LEU A 152 -10.22 -6.31 -14.16
C LEU A 152 -8.75 -6.07 -14.51
N ALA A 153 -7.92 -5.75 -13.51
CA ALA A 153 -6.51 -5.48 -13.68
C ALA A 153 -5.67 -6.75 -13.94
N GLN A 154 -6.20 -7.94 -13.66
CA GLN A 154 -5.48 -9.18 -13.96
C GLN A 154 -5.28 -9.29 -15.48
N LEU A 155 -4.03 -9.44 -15.89
CA LEU A 155 -3.66 -9.57 -17.29
C LEU A 155 -4.13 -10.91 -17.87
N PRO A 156 -4.37 -11.01 -19.18
CA PRO A 156 -4.84 -12.24 -19.79
C PRO A 156 -3.72 -13.29 -19.85
N GLU A 157 -4.11 -14.54 -20.11
CA GLU A 157 -3.16 -15.61 -20.44
C GLU A 157 -2.26 -15.18 -21.61
N PRO A 158 -0.97 -15.60 -21.62
CA PRO A 158 -0.34 -16.57 -20.71
C PRO A 158 0.26 -15.99 -19.42
N GLN A 159 0.10 -14.69 -19.14
CA GLN A 159 0.71 -14.03 -17.98
C GLN A 159 -0.38 -13.47 -17.05
N PRO A 160 -1.10 -14.31 -16.27
CA PRO A 160 -2.23 -13.91 -15.43
C PRO A 160 -1.81 -13.15 -14.15
N GLY A 161 -0.87 -12.21 -14.29
CA GLY A 161 -0.34 -11.36 -13.26
C GLY A 161 -0.95 -9.94 -13.26
N TRP A 162 -0.25 -9.04 -12.59
CA TRP A 162 -0.62 -7.61 -12.53
C TRP A 162 0.61 -6.75 -12.83
N ALA A 163 0.41 -5.46 -13.10
CA ALA A 163 1.45 -4.46 -13.30
C ALA A 163 1.46 -3.46 -12.13
N GLN A 164 2.55 -2.70 -11.96
CA GLN A 164 2.58 -1.63 -10.95
C GLN A 164 1.54 -0.54 -11.23
N GLN A 165 1.28 -0.23 -12.50
CA GLN A 165 0.27 0.76 -12.89
C GLN A 165 -0.28 0.48 -14.29
N TYR A 166 -1.50 0.96 -14.51
CA TYR A 166 -2.20 0.86 -15.78
C TYR A 166 -2.59 2.24 -16.30
N ASN A 167 -2.38 2.45 -17.60
CA ASN A 167 -2.91 3.62 -18.28
C ASN A 167 -4.45 3.52 -18.41
N ARG A 168 -5.08 4.56 -18.98
CA ARG A 168 -6.54 4.61 -19.18
C ARG A 168 -7.11 3.53 -20.10
N LYS A 169 -6.26 2.89 -20.91
CA LYS A 169 -6.65 1.76 -21.78
C LYS A 169 -6.55 0.41 -21.06
N MET A 170 -6.28 0.39 -19.75
CA MET A 170 -6.03 -0.82 -18.96
C MET A 170 -4.83 -1.62 -19.47
N GLN A 171 -3.78 -0.91 -19.90
CA GLN A 171 -2.51 -1.52 -20.31
C GLN A 171 -1.41 -1.14 -19.31
N PRO A 172 -0.50 -2.06 -18.97
CA PRO A 172 0.69 -1.74 -18.19
C PRO A 172 1.42 -0.52 -18.77
N ALA A 173 1.91 0.36 -17.90
CA ALA A 173 2.50 1.63 -18.34
C ALA A 173 3.76 1.99 -17.55
N TRP A 174 4.62 2.80 -18.16
CA TRP A 174 5.77 3.39 -17.49
C TRP A 174 5.32 4.26 -16.29
N ALA A 175 6.07 4.18 -15.19
CA ALA A 175 6.06 5.19 -14.14
C ALA A 175 7.35 6.01 -14.18
N ARG A 176 8.32 5.69 -13.32
CA ARG A 176 9.65 6.31 -13.35
C ARG A 176 10.51 5.71 -14.48
N ARG A 177 11.65 6.33 -14.80
CA ARG A 177 12.60 5.87 -15.84
C ARG A 177 13.13 4.44 -15.66
N PHE A 178 12.88 3.83 -14.49
CA PHE A 178 13.31 2.48 -14.10
C PHE A 178 12.12 1.58 -13.72
N GLU A 179 10.91 1.96 -14.14
CA GLU A 179 9.66 1.23 -13.87
C GLU A 179 8.87 1.06 -15.18
N PRO A 180 9.28 0.10 -16.02
CA PRO A 180 8.70 -0.13 -17.33
C PRO A 180 7.32 -0.80 -17.24
N PRO A 181 6.53 -0.80 -18.34
CA PRO A 181 5.41 -1.70 -18.52
C PRO A 181 5.87 -3.14 -18.34
N ALA A 182 5.40 -3.81 -17.29
CA ALA A 182 5.84 -5.14 -16.93
C ALA A 182 4.82 -5.83 -16.03
N ILE A 183 4.89 -7.17 -15.98
CA ILE A 183 4.28 -7.92 -14.89
C ILE A 183 5.12 -7.65 -13.63
N THR A 184 4.47 -7.32 -12.50
CA THR A 184 5.17 -7.05 -11.24
C THR A 184 5.14 -8.25 -10.30
N GLY A 185 6.30 -8.69 -9.84
CA GLY A 185 6.41 -9.75 -8.84
C GLY A 185 6.10 -9.28 -7.41
N GLY A 186 6.40 -8.01 -7.11
CA GLY A 186 6.20 -7.41 -5.78
C GLY A 186 4.72 -7.13 -5.50
N GLU A 187 4.12 -6.20 -6.25
CA GLU A 187 2.78 -5.68 -5.93
C GLU A 187 1.69 -6.75 -6.09
N SER A 188 1.90 -7.72 -6.99
CA SER A 188 0.97 -8.83 -7.20
C SER A 188 0.77 -9.69 -5.96
N GLN A 189 1.78 -9.79 -5.09
CA GLN A 189 1.63 -10.50 -3.82
C GLN A 189 0.65 -9.80 -2.88
N ARG A 190 0.65 -8.45 -2.86
CA ARG A 190 -0.32 -7.68 -2.09
C ARG A 190 -1.71 -7.79 -2.71
N VAL A 191 -1.83 -7.68 -4.03
CA VAL A 191 -3.12 -7.86 -4.74
C VAL A 191 -3.78 -9.18 -4.36
N MET A 192 -3.05 -10.29 -4.41
CA MET A 192 -3.59 -11.60 -4.05
C MET A 192 -4.06 -11.66 -2.59
N ARG A 193 -3.30 -11.07 -1.65
CA ARG A 193 -3.73 -11.01 -0.24
C ARG A 193 -4.93 -10.10 -0.03
N THR A 194 -5.01 -8.97 -0.72
CA THR A 194 -6.17 -8.05 -0.67
C THR A 194 -7.44 -8.72 -1.17
N LEU A 195 -7.35 -9.53 -2.24
CA LEU A 195 -8.48 -10.32 -2.73
C LEU A 195 -8.94 -11.38 -1.70
N ILE A 196 -8.00 -12.02 -1.01
CA ILE A 196 -8.31 -12.94 0.10
C ILE A 196 -8.94 -12.17 1.28
N GLU A 197 -8.42 -11.00 1.62
CA GLU A 197 -8.96 -10.14 2.68
C GLU A 197 -10.40 -9.71 2.36
N LEU A 198 -10.65 -9.22 1.14
CA LEU A 198 -11.99 -8.87 0.68
C LEU A 198 -12.95 -10.04 0.83
N TYR A 199 -12.58 -11.22 0.33
CA TYR A 199 -13.39 -12.43 0.52
C TYR A 199 -13.69 -12.67 2.01
N ARG A 200 -12.66 -12.66 2.85
CA ARG A 200 -12.82 -12.91 4.29
C ARG A 200 -13.76 -11.92 4.97
N ARG A 201 -13.71 -10.65 4.57
CA ARG A 201 -14.47 -9.58 5.22
C ARG A 201 -15.88 -9.43 4.66
N THR A 202 -16.13 -9.81 3.40
CA THR A 202 -17.42 -9.56 2.75
C THR A 202 -18.25 -10.80 2.49
N ALA A 203 -17.72 -12.02 2.58
CA ALA A 203 -18.45 -13.23 2.19
C ALA A 203 -19.72 -13.53 3.01
N ALA A 204 -19.86 -12.95 4.21
CA ALA A 204 -21.09 -13.05 5.01
C ALA A 204 -22.21 -12.11 4.53
N VAL A 205 -21.89 -11.08 3.75
CA VAL A 205 -22.82 -10.01 3.33
C VAL A 205 -22.86 -9.77 1.82
N ASP A 206 -21.97 -10.42 1.05
CA ASP A 206 -21.88 -10.36 -0.41
C ASP A 206 -21.88 -11.78 -1.00
N ASP A 207 -23.03 -12.18 -1.57
CA ASP A 207 -23.21 -13.49 -2.20
C ASP A 207 -22.26 -13.77 -3.36
N GLN A 208 -21.68 -12.71 -3.96
CA GLN A 208 -20.75 -12.83 -5.06
C GLN A 208 -19.29 -12.79 -4.59
N ALA A 209 -19.00 -12.76 -3.28
CA ALA A 209 -17.63 -12.60 -2.77
C ALA A 209 -16.65 -13.68 -3.25
N ASP A 210 -17.12 -14.89 -3.56
CA ASP A 210 -16.28 -15.98 -4.10
C ASP A 210 -15.55 -15.58 -5.39
N ARG A 211 -16.04 -14.57 -6.13
CA ARG A 211 -15.37 -14.02 -7.31
C ARG A 211 -13.93 -13.54 -7.03
N TYR A 212 -13.65 -13.06 -5.81
CA TYR A 212 -12.32 -12.56 -5.44
C TYR A 212 -11.27 -13.68 -5.37
N LEU A 213 -11.68 -14.92 -5.10
CA LEU A 213 -10.75 -16.05 -4.99
C LEU A 213 -10.48 -16.75 -6.32
N LYS A 214 -11.42 -16.68 -7.27
CA LYS A 214 -11.32 -17.32 -8.60
C LYS A 214 -9.98 -17.13 -9.33
N PRO A 215 -9.38 -15.92 -9.39
CA PRO A 215 -8.14 -15.74 -10.14
C PRO A 215 -6.89 -16.28 -9.44
N LEU A 216 -6.97 -16.60 -8.14
CA LEU A 216 -5.79 -16.76 -7.29
C LEU A 216 -5.05 -18.07 -7.53
N THR A 217 -5.76 -19.19 -7.72
CA THR A 217 -5.11 -20.49 -7.95
C THR A 217 -4.18 -20.46 -9.16
N ARG A 218 -4.66 -19.92 -10.30
CA ARG A 218 -3.84 -19.80 -11.52
C ARG A 218 -2.72 -18.77 -11.36
N ALA A 219 -2.98 -17.64 -10.70
CA ALA A 219 -1.98 -16.59 -10.51
C ALA A 219 -0.82 -17.08 -9.61
N ILE A 220 -1.14 -17.80 -8.53
CA ILE A 220 -0.16 -18.38 -7.62
C ILE A 220 0.70 -19.40 -8.38
N ALA A 221 0.10 -20.27 -9.20
CA ALA A 221 0.84 -21.23 -10.01
C ALA A 221 1.79 -20.54 -10.99
N TYR A 222 1.30 -19.52 -11.70
CA TYR A 222 2.11 -18.70 -12.61
C TYR A 222 3.28 -18.02 -11.88
N TYR A 223 3.04 -17.35 -10.75
CA TYR A 223 4.14 -16.69 -10.04
C TYR A 223 5.15 -17.66 -9.42
N LYS A 224 4.71 -18.87 -9.02
CA LYS A 224 5.62 -19.94 -8.59
C LYS A 224 6.57 -20.38 -9.69
N SER A 225 6.15 -20.41 -10.96
CA SER A 225 7.04 -20.73 -12.07
C SER A 225 8.05 -19.63 -12.40
N LEU A 226 7.84 -18.41 -11.90
CA LEU A 226 8.76 -17.27 -12.10
C LEU A 226 9.82 -17.13 -11.00
N VAL A 227 9.74 -17.91 -9.91
CA VAL A 227 10.67 -17.84 -8.78
C VAL A 227 12.09 -18.13 -9.26
N LEU A 228 13.02 -17.25 -8.88
CA LEU A 228 14.43 -17.34 -9.22
C LEU A 228 15.12 -18.48 -8.45
N PRO A 229 16.29 -18.96 -8.89
CA PRO A 229 17.00 -20.07 -8.23
C PRO A 229 17.30 -19.87 -6.73
N ASP A 230 17.39 -18.61 -6.29
CA ASP A 230 17.64 -18.24 -4.89
C ASP A 230 16.35 -18.12 -4.04
N GLY A 231 15.19 -18.50 -4.61
CA GLY A 231 13.89 -18.45 -3.93
C GLY A 231 13.23 -17.07 -3.91
N ARG A 232 13.84 -16.04 -4.51
CA ARG A 232 13.25 -14.71 -4.65
C ARG A 232 12.50 -14.57 -5.96
N ILE A 233 11.93 -13.39 -6.21
CA ILE A 233 11.25 -13.07 -7.46
C ILE A 233 11.76 -11.73 -8.00
N ALA A 234 11.89 -11.60 -9.33
CA ALA A 234 12.18 -10.31 -9.93
C ALA A 234 10.99 -9.36 -9.73
N ARG A 235 11.28 -8.06 -9.59
CA ARG A 235 10.25 -7.04 -9.47
C ARG A 235 9.51 -6.85 -10.79
N PHE A 236 10.18 -7.00 -11.92
CA PHE A 236 9.63 -6.82 -13.26
C PHE A 236 9.87 -8.04 -14.14
N TYR A 237 8.84 -8.46 -14.86
CA TYR A 237 8.93 -9.45 -15.93
C TYR A 237 8.39 -8.86 -17.23
N GLU A 238 9.12 -9.11 -18.30
CA GLU A 238 8.80 -8.68 -19.64
C GLU A 238 7.47 -9.27 -20.12
N ILE A 239 6.66 -8.41 -20.72
CA ILE A 239 5.39 -8.80 -21.31
C ILE A 239 5.65 -9.70 -22.52
N GLY A 240 5.01 -10.87 -22.52
CA GLY A 240 5.05 -11.87 -23.59
C GLY A 240 6.13 -12.95 -23.43
N THR A 241 7.11 -12.79 -22.53
CA THR A 241 8.28 -13.69 -22.47
C THR A 241 8.59 -14.25 -21.08
N ASP A 242 8.04 -13.67 -20.00
CA ASP A 242 8.38 -14.02 -18.62
C ASP A 242 9.87 -13.83 -18.27
N ARG A 243 10.61 -13.03 -19.04
CA ARG A 243 12.01 -12.75 -18.75
C ARG A 243 12.12 -11.63 -17.70
N PRO A 244 12.91 -11.80 -16.62
CA PRO A 244 13.17 -10.73 -15.67
C PRO A 244 13.73 -9.46 -16.33
N LEU A 245 13.22 -8.29 -15.96
CA LEU A 245 13.71 -6.98 -16.40
C LEU A 245 14.39 -6.25 -15.25
N TYR A 246 15.55 -5.67 -15.55
CA TYR A 246 16.37 -4.90 -14.63
C TYR A 246 16.80 -3.59 -15.26
N PHE A 247 17.39 -2.72 -14.43
CA PHE A 247 18.10 -1.54 -14.88
C PHE A 247 19.49 -1.56 -14.29
N ASN A 248 20.48 -1.14 -15.08
CA ASN A 248 21.83 -0.94 -14.56
C ASN A 248 21.94 0.41 -13.79
N LYS A 249 23.12 0.75 -13.27
CA LYS A 249 23.32 2.02 -12.53
C LYS A 249 23.12 3.28 -13.39
N ASP A 250 23.26 3.17 -14.71
CA ASP A 250 22.95 4.25 -15.67
C ASP A 250 21.45 4.31 -16.03
N TYR A 251 20.64 3.42 -15.45
CA TYR A 251 19.24 3.17 -15.78
C TYR A 251 19.01 2.87 -17.26
N LYS A 252 19.84 2.01 -17.84
CA LYS A 252 19.55 1.31 -19.09
C LYS A 252 18.86 -0.01 -18.79
N LEU A 253 17.78 -0.29 -19.51
CA LEU A 253 17.06 -1.56 -19.42
C LEU A 253 18.01 -2.71 -19.78
N THR A 254 18.02 -3.75 -18.97
CA THR A 254 18.88 -4.93 -19.15
C THR A 254 18.18 -6.17 -18.59
N TYR A 255 18.67 -7.35 -18.98
CA TYR A 255 18.23 -8.63 -18.42
C TYR A 255 19.23 -9.19 -17.40
N GLU A 256 20.36 -8.51 -17.22
CA GLU A 256 21.40 -8.86 -16.25
C GLU A 256 21.18 -8.16 -14.90
N ASN A 257 21.55 -8.81 -13.80
CA ASN A 257 21.33 -8.33 -12.44
C ASN A 257 22.61 -8.07 -11.64
N ASP A 258 23.74 -7.92 -12.34
CA ASP A 258 25.09 -7.73 -11.79
C ASP A 258 25.44 -6.25 -11.50
N ASP A 259 24.75 -5.29 -12.12
CA ASP A 259 24.99 -3.84 -11.96
C ASP A 259 23.74 -3.04 -11.55
N LEU A 260 22.97 -3.52 -10.57
CA LEU A 260 21.73 -2.86 -10.16
C LEU A 260 21.95 -1.53 -9.37
N PRO A 261 21.04 -0.55 -9.50
CA PRO A 261 20.96 0.59 -8.59
C PRO A 261 20.84 0.15 -7.12
N THR A 262 21.61 0.79 -6.23
CA THR A 262 21.71 0.39 -4.82
C THR A 262 20.54 0.86 -3.94
N HIS A 263 19.68 1.73 -4.46
CA HIS A 263 18.57 2.36 -3.71
C HIS A 263 17.19 1.84 -4.15
N TYR A 264 17.12 0.86 -5.06
CA TYR A 264 15.87 0.30 -5.55
C TYR A 264 15.94 -1.23 -5.61
N ALA A 265 14.94 -1.90 -5.03
CA ALA A 265 14.93 -3.35 -4.96
C ALA A 265 14.30 -3.96 -6.22
N PHE A 266 15.13 -4.42 -7.16
CA PHE A 266 14.67 -5.15 -8.35
C PHE A 266 14.45 -6.64 -8.14
N ILE A 267 14.89 -7.20 -7.01
CA ILE A 267 14.64 -8.59 -6.61
C ILE A 267 14.08 -8.55 -5.20
N VAL A 268 12.91 -9.16 -5.01
CA VAL A 268 12.13 -9.08 -3.77
C VAL A 268 11.79 -10.47 -3.24
N GLY A 269 11.38 -10.57 -1.98
CA GLY A 269 10.96 -11.85 -1.39
C GLY A 269 9.74 -12.43 -2.11
N ALA A 270 9.71 -13.75 -2.26
CA ALA A 270 8.57 -14.49 -2.81
C ALA A 270 7.80 -15.19 -1.67
N SER A 271 6.51 -14.89 -1.55
CA SER A 271 5.63 -15.43 -0.49
C SER A 271 4.48 -16.27 -1.05
N PHE A 272 4.58 -16.78 -2.28
CA PHE A 272 3.46 -17.46 -2.97
C PHE A 272 2.99 -18.74 -2.27
N ASP A 273 3.88 -19.45 -1.55
CA ASP A 273 3.47 -20.56 -0.69
C ASP A 273 2.64 -20.10 0.50
N SER A 274 3.01 -18.98 1.13
CA SER A 274 2.21 -18.40 2.22
C SER A 274 0.85 -17.95 1.71
N ILE A 275 0.82 -17.26 0.57
CA ILE A 275 -0.42 -16.81 -0.05
C ILE A 275 -1.31 -18.00 -0.42
N GLY A 276 -0.73 -19.09 -0.92
CA GLY A 276 -1.43 -20.36 -1.16
C GLY A 276 -2.08 -20.93 0.11
N ARG A 277 -1.35 -20.96 1.23
CA ARG A 277 -1.92 -21.37 2.53
C ARG A 277 -3.03 -20.44 3.01
N GLU A 278 -2.89 -19.14 2.82
CA GLU A 278 -3.92 -18.15 3.16
C GLU A 278 -5.20 -18.37 2.32
N LEU A 279 -5.06 -18.67 1.02
CA LEU A 279 -6.16 -19.01 0.12
C LEU A 279 -6.85 -20.31 0.56
N GLU A 280 -6.09 -21.38 0.79
CA GLU A 280 -6.65 -22.65 1.28
C GLU A 280 -7.39 -22.50 2.60
N SER A 281 -6.83 -21.70 3.52
CA SER A 281 -7.47 -21.39 4.79
C SER A 281 -8.79 -20.64 4.58
N ALA A 282 -8.83 -19.66 3.67
CA ALA A 282 -10.05 -18.94 3.36
C ALA A 282 -11.13 -19.86 2.76
N LEU A 283 -10.76 -20.75 1.84
CA LEU A 283 -11.70 -21.70 1.22
C LEU A 283 -12.29 -22.73 2.20
N LYS A 284 -11.54 -23.11 3.24
CA LYS A 284 -11.96 -24.11 4.24
C LYS A 284 -12.76 -23.51 5.41
N THR A 285 -12.72 -22.19 5.59
CA THR A 285 -13.36 -21.52 6.72
C THR A 285 -14.83 -21.22 6.39
N PRO A 286 -15.80 -21.63 7.23
CA PRO A 286 -17.20 -21.27 7.05
C PRO A 286 -17.40 -19.75 6.93
N LYS A 287 -18.30 -19.30 6.05
CA LYS A 287 -18.45 -17.87 5.71
C LYS A 287 -18.77 -16.99 6.92
N ASP A 288 -19.58 -17.51 7.85
CA ASP A 288 -19.93 -16.90 9.13
C ASP A 288 -18.75 -16.77 10.13
N GLN A 289 -17.63 -17.44 9.86
CA GLN A 289 -16.42 -17.44 10.69
C GLN A 289 -15.23 -16.72 10.04
N LEU A 290 -15.39 -16.24 8.79
CA LEU A 290 -14.31 -15.58 8.05
C LEU A 290 -13.95 -14.20 8.62
N HIS A 291 -14.97 -13.42 8.99
CA HIS A 291 -14.81 -12.06 9.50
C HIS A 291 -14.88 -12.02 11.03
N VAL A 292 -13.99 -12.76 11.69
CA VAL A 292 -13.83 -12.67 13.15
C VAL A 292 -12.46 -12.06 13.44
N PHE A 293 -12.43 -10.76 13.72
CA PHE A 293 -11.23 -10.13 14.28
C PHE A 293 -10.97 -10.74 15.66
N LYS A 294 -10.03 -11.67 15.71
CA LYS A 294 -9.50 -12.21 16.97
C LYS A 294 -8.21 -11.45 17.26
N PRO A 295 -8.21 -10.43 18.15
CA PRO A 295 -6.96 -9.81 18.54
C PRO A 295 -6.05 -10.89 19.09
N ALA A 296 -4.77 -10.87 18.68
CA ALA A 296 -3.79 -11.76 19.27
C ALA A 296 -3.81 -11.56 20.78
N ARG A 297 -4.09 -12.62 21.54
CA ARG A 297 -4.06 -12.56 22.99
C ARG A 297 -2.59 -12.52 23.40
N LEU A 298 -2.09 -11.32 23.63
CA LEU A 298 -0.78 -11.11 24.22
C LEU A 298 -0.92 -11.25 25.73
N GLU A 299 -0.08 -12.08 26.31
CA GLU A 299 0.00 -12.25 27.77
C GLU A 299 1.23 -11.53 28.29
N ARG A 300 1.10 -10.93 29.47
CA ARG A 300 2.26 -10.35 30.15
C ARG A 300 3.19 -11.46 30.65
N SER A 301 4.49 -11.17 30.62
CA SER A 301 5.50 -12.04 31.18
C SER A 301 6.61 -11.21 31.82
N PRO A 302 7.35 -11.75 32.80
CA PRO A 302 8.49 -11.04 33.39
C PRO A 302 9.54 -10.60 32.36
N ASP A 303 9.73 -11.37 31.28
CA ASP A 303 10.63 -11.00 30.18
C ASP A 303 10.09 -9.83 29.39
N PHE A 304 8.78 -9.81 29.12
CA PHE A 304 8.15 -8.72 28.41
C PHE A 304 8.15 -7.42 29.23
N ASP A 305 7.87 -7.53 30.54
CA ASP A 305 7.95 -6.38 31.47
C ASP A 305 9.38 -5.81 31.54
N ARG A 306 10.40 -6.69 31.60
CA ARG A 306 11.81 -6.26 31.58
C ARG A 306 12.17 -5.55 30.28
N LEU A 307 11.69 -6.04 29.14
CA LEU A 307 11.91 -5.39 27.85
C LEU A 307 11.29 -3.98 27.83
N VAL A 308 10.05 -3.83 28.31
CA VAL A 308 9.37 -2.53 28.39
C VAL A 308 10.06 -1.57 29.33
N LEU A 309 10.45 -2.02 30.53
CA LEU A 309 11.19 -1.18 31.47
C LEU A 309 12.49 -0.69 30.87
N LYS A 310 13.24 -1.57 30.18
CA LYS A 310 14.44 -1.18 29.45
C LYS A 310 14.12 -0.13 28.38
N THR A 311 13.10 -0.37 27.56
CA THR A 311 12.66 0.58 26.53
C THR A 311 12.33 1.96 27.10
N ILE A 312 11.70 2.03 28.27
CA ILE A 312 11.36 3.32 28.92
C ILE A 312 12.61 3.99 29.51
N VAL A 313 13.49 3.23 30.17
CA VAL A 313 14.72 3.77 30.78
C VAL A 313 15.71 4.30 29.74
N ASP A 314 15.70 3.75 28.52
CA ASP A 314 16.56 4.18 27.41
C ASP A 314 16.11 5.51 26.77
N ILE A 315 15.01 6.12 27.24
CA ILE A 315 14.52 7.43 26.79
C ILE A 315 15.29 8.54 27.52
N ASP A 316 15.79 9.52 26.77
CA ASP A 316 16.45 10.70 27.35
C ASP A 316 15.46 11.73 27.92
N ASP A 317 15.98 12.81 28.49
CA ASP A 317 15.20 13.90 29.10
C ASP A 317 14.27 14.63 28.12
N ARG A 318 14.46 14.47 26.82
CA ARG A 318 13.62 15.05 25.75
C ARG A 318 12.51 14.11 25.30
N GLY A 319 12.51 12.86 25.78
CA GLY A 319 11.57 11.84 25.31
C GLY A 319 12.05 11.09 24.06
N ALA A 320 13.37 11.08 23.78
CA ALA A 320 13.92 10.43 22.58
C ALA A 320 14.77 9.20 22.90
N TRP A 321 14.66 8.17 22.05
CA TRP A 321 15.65 7.08 21.98
C TRP A 321 16.81 7.53 21.10
N VAL A 322 17.95 7.78 21.72
CA VAL A 322 19.16 8.25 21.06
C VAL A 322 20.21 7.15 21.08
N GLU A 323 20.79 6.86 19.92
CA GLU A 323 21.79 5.82 19.78
C GLU A 323 23.06 6.34 19.08
N PRO A 324 24.23 5.72 19.35
CA PRO A 324 25.44 6.04 18.62
C PRO A 324 25.26 5.83 17.11
N GLY A 325 25.63 6.82 16.32
CA GLY A 325 25.53 6.73 14.86
C GLY A 325 25.91 8.01 14.13
N LYS A 326 25.88 7.95 12.81
CA LYS A 326 26.12 9.08 11.90
C LYS A 326 24.97 9.20 10.91
N LEU A 327 24.77 10.39 10.38
CA LEU A 327 23.81 10.59 9.29
C LEU A 327 24.44 10.14 7.97
N LYS A 328 23.78 9.20 7.26
CA LYS A 328 24.33 8.57 6.05
C LYS A 328 24.65 9.55 4.91
N TYR A 329 23.99 10.71 4.89
CA TYR A 329 24.06 11.68 3.78
C TYR A 329 24.71 13.01 4.17
N GLN A 330 25.10 13.16 5.43
CA GLN A 330 25.91 14.31 5.82
C GLN A 330 27.37 13.93 5.54
N GLY A 331 28.09 14.80 4.83
CA GLY A 331 29.42 14.51 4.29
C GLY A 331 30.47 14.20 5.36
N ALA A 332 31.73 14.05 4.93
CA ALA A 332 32.83 13.64 5.82
C ALA A 332 33.01 14.57 7.05
N ASP A 333 32.61 15.83 6.93
CA ASP A 333 32.71 16.85 7.98
C ASP A 333 31.59 16.76 9.04
N ASP A 334 30.62 15.85 8.89
CA ASP A 334 29.55 15.68 9.88
C ASP A 334 30.09 15.16 11.23
N THR A 335 29.98 15.99 12.24
CA THR A 335 30.39 15.68 13.62
C THR A 335 29.30 14.94 14.40
N THR A 336 28.13 14.66 13.82
CA THR A 336 27.05 13.92 14.49
C THR A 336 27.55 12.53 14.92
N ARG A 337 27.43 12.21 16.20
CA ARG A 337 27.78 10.89 16.78
C ARG A 337 26.62 10.19 17.48
N SER A 338 25.47 10.87 17.56
CA SER A 338 24.26 10.40 18.19
C SER A 338 23.09 10.71 17.26
N VAL A 339 22.27 9.70 16.97
CA VAL A 339 21.16 9.80 16.02
C VAL A 339 19.89 9.23 16.63
N ILE A 340 18.75 9.66 16.10
CA ILE A 340 17.47 8.99 16.29
C ILE A 340 17.22 8.21 15.02
N ARG A 341 16.97 6.91 15.14
CA ARG A 341 16.61 6.09 13.99
C ARG A 341 15.14 5.69 14.02
N SER A 342 14.50 5.75 12.86
CA SER A 342 13.09 5.44 12.71
C SER A 342 12.76 3.96 13.00
N ASP A 343 13.70 3.05 12.76
CA ASP A 343 13.57 1.62 13.09
C ASP A 343 13.53 1.40 14.61
N THR A 344 14.45 2.02 15.36
CA THR A 344 14.45 2.00 16.83
C THR A 344 13.18 2.61 17.39
N PHE A 345 12.79 3.79 16.90
CA PHE A 345 11.55 4.44 17.32
C PHE A 345 10.32 3.55 17.06
N SER A 346 10.18 3.00 15.84
CA SER A 346 9.04 2.16 15.47
C SER A 346 8.99 0.89 16.31
N THR A 347 10.14 0.24 16.52
CA THR A 347 10.25 -0.98 17.33
C THR A 347 9.84 -0.73 18.77
N ASN A 348 10.37 0.33 19.39
CA ASN A 348 10.07 0.66 20.78
C ASN A 348 8.61 1.05 20.98
N ILE A 349 8.03 1.87 20.09
CA ILE A 349 6.60 2.21 20.15
C ILE A 349 5.73 0.96 20.02
N GLN A 350 6.07 0.02 19.12
CA GLN A 350 5.32 -1.23 19.00
C GLN A 350 5.44 -2.11 20.24
N VAL A 351 6.61 -2.18 20.87
CA VAL A 351 6.81 -2.91 22.14
C VAL A 351 5.90 -2.35 23.23
N LEU A 352 5.89 -1.03 23.40
CA LEU A 352 5.05 -0.36 24.40
C LEU A 352 3.55 -0.56 24.10
N ALA A 353 3.13 -0.38 22.85
CA ALA A 353 1.73 -0.56 22.44
C ALA A 353 1.25 -2.01 22.65
N LYS A 354 2.07 -3.01 22.29
CA LYS A 354 1.77 -4.43 22.53
C LYS A 354 1.64 -4.76 24.01
N TRP A 355 2.48 -4.14 24.85
CA TRP A 355 2.43 -4.36 26.29
C TRP A 355 1.17 -3.75 26.91
N LEU A 356 0.76 -2.56 26.47
CA LEU A 356 -0.50 -1.95 26.88
C LEU A 356 -1.71 -2.80 26.48
N ALA A 357 -1.67 -3.44 25.31
CA ALA A 357 -2.72 -4.34 24.83
C ALA A 357 -2.69 -5.74 25.50
N ALA A 358 -1.58 -6.12 26.13
CA ALA A 358 -1.43 -7.44 26.76
C ALA A 358 -2.22 -7.53 28.06
N LYS A 359 -2.93 -8.65 28.23
CA LYS A 359 -3.78 -8.94 29.39
C LYS A 359 -3.06 -9.74 30.46
#